data_AF-A0A382GKJ5-F1
#
_entry.id   AF-A0A382GKJ5-F1
#
_cell.length_a   1.000
_cell.length_b   1.000
_cell.length_c   1.000
_cell.angle_alpha   90.00
_cell.angle_beta   90.00
_cell.angle_gamma   90.00
#
_symmetry.space_group_name_H-M   'P 1'
#
loop_
_entity.id
_entity.type
_entity.pdbx_description
1 polymer ?
#
loop_
_entity_poly.entity_id
_entity_poly.type
_entity_poly.pdbx_seq_one_letter_code
_entity_poly.pdbx_strand_id
1 'polypeptide(L)' 'MDLKEYAKKEKAIGNFDRLEDVWIKISQDLGVSIPLVKLWAHKQRRVAADHVINLEKATGGEVLRHHTRPDIYPPQEYQ' A
#
# COMPACT_ATOMS: atom_id res chain seq x y z
N MET A 1 0.88 9.64 1.90
CA MET A 1 1.70 8.58 2.51
C MET A 1 1.74 7.40 1.55
N ASP A 2 2.93 6.85 1.32
CA ASP A 2 3.09 5.65 0.50
C ASP A 2 3.04 4.35 1.34
N LEU A 3 3.00 3.21 0.65
CA LEU A 3 2.86 1.89 1.28
C LEU A 3 4.01 1.56 2.25
N LYS A 4 5.21 2.07 1.99
CA LYS A 4 6.38 1.84 2.84
C LYS A 4 6.34 2.69 4.11
N GLU A 5 5.89 3.93 3.97
CA GLU A 5 5.64 4.82 5.10
C GLU A 5 4.54 4.29 6.01
N TYR A 6 3.44 3.78 5.44
CA TYR A 6 2.36 3.11 6.19
C TYR A 6 2.91 1.97 7.05
N ALA A 7 3.69 1.06 6.46
CA ALA A 7 4.23 -0.08 7.22
C ALA A 7 5.20 0.35 8.34
N LYS A 8 5.97 1.43 8.12
CA LYS A 8 6.82 2.00 9.18
C LYS A 8 5.99 2.62 10.31
N LYS A 9 4.90 3.32 9.97
CA LYS A 9 3.97 3.90 10.94
C LYS A 9 3.32 2.80 11.78
N GLU A 10 2.77 1.77 11.14
CA GLU A 10 2.13 0.62 11.80
C GLU A 10 3.07 -0.10 12.78
N LYS A 11 4.35 -0.22 12.42
CA LYS A 11 5.37 -0.72 13.34
C LYS A 11 5.63 0.26 14.50
N ALA A 12 5.73 1.55 14.22
CA ALA A 12 6.04 2.57 15.23
C ALA A 12 4.94 2.70 16.30
N ILE A 13 3.68 2.48 15.93
CA ILE A 13 2.54 2.47 16.85
C ILE A 13 2.35 1.13 17.58
N GLY A 14 3.14 0.11 17.24
CA GLY A 14 3.11 -1.19 17.91
C GLY A 14 2.03 -2.16 17.43
N ASN A 15 1.37 -1.89 16.30
CA ASN A 15 0.39 -2.82 15.71
C ASN A 15 1.06 -4.10 15.14
N PHE A 16 2.33 -3.99 14.73
CA PHE A 16 3.11 -5.08 14.17
C PHE A 16 4.55 -5.07 14.69
N ASP A 17 5.07 -6.25 15.01
CA ASP A 17 6.46 -6.41 15.49
C ASP A 17 7.48 -6.20 14.37
N ARG A 18 7.17 -6.66 13.15
CA ARG A 18 8.06 -6.57 11.99
C ARG A 18 7.33 -5.97 10.79
N LEU A 19 8.10 -5.30 9.93
CA LEU A 19 7.63 -4.82 8.63
C LEU A 19 7.09 -5.97 7.75
N GLU A 20 7.67 -7.18 7.88
CA GLU A 20 7.22 -8.36 7.16
C GLU A 20 5.77 -8.73 7.50
N ASP A 21 5.34 -8.53 8.75
CA ASP A 21 3.99 -8.87 9.21
C ASP A 21 2.93 -7.95 8.57
N VAL A 22 3.29 -6.69 8.30
CA VAL A 22 2.44 -5.77 7.52
C VAL A 22 2.27 -6.27 6.08
N TRP A 23 3.34 -6.75 5.44
CA TRP A 23 3.27 -7.28 4.08
C TRP A 23 2.44 -8.55 4.00
N ILE A 24 2.54 -9.42 5.00
CA ILE A 24 1.72 -10.62 5.13
C ILE A 24 0.24 -10.24 5.25
N LYS A 25 -0.10 -9.27 6.12
CA LYS A 25 -1.49 -8.83 6.29
C LYS A 25 -2.10 -8.29 5.00
N ILE A 26 -1.38 -7.40 4.31
CA ILE A 26 -1.85 -6.83 3.03
C ILE A 26 -1.94 -7.89 1.94
N SER A 27 -0.99 -8.81 1.90
CA SER A 27 -1.03 -9.97 1.00
C SER A 27 -2.31 -10.80 1.18
N GLN A 28 -2.68 -11.08 2.42
CA GLN A 28 -3.89 -11.83 2.75
C GLN A 28 -5.16 -11.07 2.38
N ASP A 29 -5.23 -9.77 2.70
CA ASP A 29 -6.40 -8.94 2.41
C ASP A 29 -6.66 -8.77 0.90
N LEU A 30 -5.59 -8.73 0.10
CA LEU A 30 -5.67 -8.52 -1.35
C LEU A 30 -5.64 -9.82 -2.16
N GLY A 31 -5.38 -10.97 -1.52
CA GLY A 31 -5.22 -12.24 -2.20
C GLY A 31 -4.01 -12.29 -3.15
N VAL A 32 -2.91 -11.61 -2.77
CA VAL A 32 -1.69 -11.51 -3.58
C VAL A 32 -0.47 -12.06 -2.84
N SER A 33 0.64 -12.28 -3.55
CA SER A 33 1.87 -12.78 -2.94
C SER A 33 2.60 -11.67 -2.15
N ILE A 34 3.24 -12.05 -1.03
CA ILE A 34 4.06 -11.14 -0.20
C ILE A 34 5.17 -10.45 -1.03
N PRO A 35 5.91 -11.14 -1.93
CA PRO A 35 6.91 -10.48 -2.77
C PRO A 35 6.30 -9.38 -3.65
N LEU A 36 5.08 -9.56 -4.17
CA LEU A 36 4.41 -8.53 -4.97
C LEU A 36 4.13 -7.27 -4.15
N VAL A 37 3.67 -7.43 -2.91
CA VAL A 37 3.46 -6.30 -1.98
C VAL A 37 4.79 -5.58 -1.69
N LYS A 38 5.89 -6.32 -1.52
CA LYS A 38 7.23 -5.73 -1.35
C LYS A 38 7.66 -4.96 -2.60
N LEU A 39 7.43 -5.49 -3.81
CA LEU A 39 7.72 -4.76 -5.06
C LEU A 39 6.96 -3.43 -5.13
N TRP A 40 5.70 -3.41 -4.67
CA TRP A 40 4.91 -2.17 -4.58
C TRP A 40 5.48 -1.20 -3.55
N ALA A 41 5.76 -1.67 -2.33
CA ALA A 41 6.32 -0.85 -1.25
C ALA A 41 7.67 -0.24 -1.60
N HIS A 42 8.50 -0.98 -2.35
CA HIS A 42 9.81 -0.51 -2.81
C HIS A 42 9.75 0.24 -4.15
N LYS A 43 8.55 0.51 -4.68
CA LYS A 43 8.32 1.21 -5.96
C LYS A 43 9.02 0.54 -7.16
N GLN A 44 9.37 -0.74 -7.04
CA GLN A 44 9.98 -1.54 -8.10
C GLN A 44 8.93 -2.04 -9.11
N ARG A 45 7.68 -2.15 -8.66
CA ARG A 45 6.52 -2.43 -9.51
C ARG A 45 5.38 -1.50 -9.13
N ARG A 46 4.66 -1.01 -10.14
CA ARG A 46 3.45 -0.21 -9.93
C ARG A 46 2.29 -1.11 -9.49
N VAL A 47 1.40 -0.60 -8.64
CA VAL A 47 0.19 -1.32 -8.22
C VAL A 47 -0.75 -1.48 -9.43
N ALA A 48 -1.21 -2.70 -9.71
CA ALA A 48 -2.17 -2.92 -10.80
C ALA A 48 -3.49 -2.22 -10.50
N ALA A 49 -4.18 -1.71 -11.53
CA ALA A 49 -5.40 -0.91 -11.36
C ALA A 49 -6.45 -1.62 -10.48
N ASP A 50 -6.60 -2.93 -10.68
CA ASP A 50 -7.55 -3.79 -9.96
C ASP A 50 -7.27 -3.88 -8.44
N HIS A 51 -6.03 -3.64 -8.02
CA HIS A 51 -5.65 -3.69 -6.61
C HIS A 51 -5.64 -2.33 -5.91
N VAL A 52 -5.70 -1.22 -6.65
CA VAL A 52 -5.54 0.14 -6.09
C VAL A 52 -6.61 0.43 -5.04
N ILE A 53 -7.88 0.21 -5.38
CA ILE A 53 -9.01 0.51 -4.49
C ILE A 53 -9.01 -0.44 -3.29
N ASN A 54 -8.66 -1.71 -3.50
CA ASN A 54 -8.59 -2.69 -2.42
C ASN A 54 -7.41 -2.41 -1.47
N LEU A 55 -6.28 -1.92 -1.99
CA LEU A 55 -5.13 -1.49 -1.19
C LEU A 55 -5.46 -0.26 -0.32
N GLU A 56 -6.12 0.75 -0.90
CA GLU A 56 -6.58 1.92 -0.16
C GLU A 56 -7.53 1.49 0.98
N LYS A 57 -8.48 0.60 0.71
CA LYS A 57 -9.39 0.04 1.74
C LYS A 57 -8.66 -0.77 2.81
N ALA A 58 -7.74 -1.66 2.42
CA ALA A 58 -6.98 -2.51 3.35
C ALA A 58 -6.08 -1.70 4.29
N THR A 59 -5.68 -0.50 3.87
CA THR A 59 -4.87 0.43 4.69
C THR A 59 -5.71 1.50 5.37
N GLY A 60 -7.04 1.33 5.44
CA GLY A 60 -7.94 2.28 6.11
C GLY A 60 -7.97 3.67 5.47
N GLY A 61 -7.63 3.79 4.18
CA GLY A 61 -7.52 5.06 3.47
C GLY A 61 -6.20 5.79 3.68
N GLU A 62 -5.22 5.19 4.38
CA GLU A 62 -3.94 5.85 4.63
C GLU A 62 -3.01 5.82 3.41
N VAL A 63 -3.02 4.72 2.64
CA VAL A 63 -2.33 4.62 1.36
C VAL A 63 -3.30 4.98 0.25
N LEU A 64 -3.34 6.27 -0.08
CA LEU A 64 -4.27 6.80 -1.07
C LEU A 64 -3.91 6.37 -2.50
N ARG A 65 -4.92 6.11 -3.33
CA ARG A 65 -4.78 5.71 -4.74
C ARG A 65 -3.88 6.61 -5.57
N HIS A 66 -3.87 7.93 -5.33
CA HIS A 66 -3.02 8.85 -6.09
C HIS A 66 -1.52 8.67 -5.80
N HIS A 67 -1.14 8.09 -4.66
CA HIS A 67 0.26 7.73 -4.39
C HIS A 67 0.69 6.45 -5.12
N THR A 68 -0.25 5.58 -5.48
CA THR A 68 0.04 4.25 -6.07
C THR A 68 -0.16 4.23 -7.57
N ARG A 69 -1.14 4.99 -8.08
CA ARG A 69 -1.50 5.19 -9.49
C ARG A 69 -1.88 6.64 -9.79
N PRO A 70 -0.94 7.58 -9.72
CA PRO A 70 -1.19 8.99 -10.08
C PRO A 70 -1.62 9.18 -11.54
N ASP A 71 -1.30 8.22 -12.41
CA ASP A 71 -1.65 8.23 -13.83
C ASP A 71 -3.15 8.03 -14.10
N ILE A 72 -3.86 7.31 -13.22
CA ILE A 72 -5.32 7.13 -13.31
C ILE A 72 -6.05 7.97 -12.26
N TYR A 73 -5.40 8.22 -11.12
CA TYR A 73 -5.93 9.01 -10.02
C TYR A 73 -5.01 10.20 -9.73
N PRO A 74 -5.08 11.28 -10.52
CA PRO A 74 -4.27 12.46 -10.27
C PRO A 74 -4.63 13.09 -8.90
N PRO A 75 -3.66 13.75 -8.23
CA PRO A 75 -3.93 14.51 -7.01
C PRO A 75 -4.97 15.60 -7.28
N GLN A 76 -5.85 15.87 -6.31
CA GLN A 76 -6.89 16.91 -6.42
C GLN A 76 -6.35 18.33 -6.65
N GLU A 77 -5.06 18.59 -6.37
CA GLU A 77 -4.40 19.86 -6.69
C GLU A 77 -4.26 20.14 -8.19
N TYR A 78 -4.61 19.18 -9.06
CA TYR A 78 -4.57 19.30 -10.53
C TYR A 78 -5.96 19.27 -11.19
N GLN A 79 -7.06 19.46 -10.42
CA GLN A 79 -8.42 19.60 -10.96
C GLN A 79 -8.89 21.05 -11.02
#